data_AF-H3C7P5-F1
#
_entry.id   AF-H3C7P5-F1
#
_cell.length_a   1.000
_cell.length_b   1.000
_cell.length_c   1.000
_cell.angle_alpha   90.00
_cell.angle_beta   90.00
_cell.angle_gamma   90.00
#
_symmetry.space_group_name_H-M   'P 1'
#
loop_
_entity.id
_entity.type
_entity.pdbx_description
1 polymer ?
#
loop_
_entity_poly.entity_id
_entity_poly.type
_entity_poly.pdbx_seq_one_letter_code
_entity_poly.pdbx_strand_id
1 'polypeptide(L)'
;RGTAMEGDCLSCIKYLMFVFNFLIFLGGSFLLGVGVWVLVDPTGFREIIAANPLLFTGVYVILGLGGMLFLLGFLGCCGAIRENKCLLLFFFMLILLIFLAELAAAILAFIFREHV
;
A
#
# COMPACT_ATOMS: atom_id res chain seq x y z
N ARG A 1 -30.23 0.11 28.40
CA ARG A 1 -29.15 -0.86 28.71
C ARG A 1 -28.53 -1.37 27.39
N GLY A 2 -28.10 -0.46 26.51
CA GLY A 2 -27.59 -0.76 25.16
C GLY A 2 -26.17 -0.24 24.87
N THR A 3 -25.58 0.53 25.78
CA THR A 3 -24.33 1.27 25.52
C THR A 3 -23.03 0.47 25.74
N ALA A 4 -23.10 -0.75 26.28
CA ALA A 4 -21.90 -1.57 26.51
C ALA A 4 -21.43 -2.30 25.24
N MET A 5 -22.36 -2.82 24.43
CA MET A 5 -22.05 -3.60 23.24
C MET A 5 -21.50 -2.74 22.07
N GLU A 6 -21.89 -1.47 21.99
CA GLU A 6 -21.33 -0.51 21.03
C GLU A 6 -19.86 -0.16 21.34
N GLY A 7 -19.48 -0.10 22.64
CA GLY A 7 -18.12 0.22 23.07
C GLY A 7 -17.08 -0.87 22.77
N ASP A 8 -17.46 -2.13 22.93
CA ASP A 8 -16.57 -3.27 22.64
C ASP A 8 -16.33 -3.44 21.15
N CYS A 9 -17.36 -3.24 20.32
CA CYS A 9 -17.26 -3.32 18.86
C CYS A 9 -16.37 -2.21 18.27
N LEU A 10 -16.55 -0.97 18.73
CA LEU A 10 -15.72 0.18 18.31
C LEU A 10 -14.25 0.01 18.70
N SER A 11 -13.97 -0.56 19.88
CA SER A 11 -12.62 -0.85 20.35
C SER A 11 -11.96 -1.95 19.52
N CYS A 12 -12.70 -3.01 19.19
CA CYS A 12 -12.24 -4.10 18.33
C CYS A 12 -11.90 -3.60 16.91
N ILE A 13 -12.75 -2.75 16.33
CA ILE A 13 -12.52 -2.16 15.00
C ILE A 13 -11.28 -1.27 14.99
N LYS A 14 -11.09 -0.42 16.00
CA LYS A 14 -9.88 0.41 16.13
C LYS A 14 -8.61 -0.43 16.21
N TYR A 15 -8.64 -1.50 17.01
CA TYR A 15 -7.49 -2.38 17.16
C TYR A 15 -7.17 -3.12 15.87
N LEU A 16 -8.18 -3.69 15.21
CA LEU A 16 -8.02 -4.33 13.89
C LEU A 16 -7.46 -3.35 12.87
N MET A 17 -8.01 -2.13 12.80
CA MET A 17 -7.53 -1.09 11.90
C MET A 17 -6.05 -0.78 12.14
N PHE A 18 -5.63 -0.63 13.39
CA PHE A 18 -4.22 -0.41 13.71
C PHE A 18 -3.33 -1.58 13.27
N VAL A 19 -3.71 -2.83 13.60
CA VAL A 19 -2.94 -4.03 13.24
C VAL A 19 -2.82 -4.18 11.72
N PHE A 20 -3.91 -4.05 10.97
CA PHE A 20 -3.87 -4.16 9.51
C PHE A 20 -3.01 -3.07 8.87
N ASN A 21 -3.15 -1.81 9.31
CA ASN A 21 -2.32 -0.72 8.79
C ASN A 21 -0.84 -0.90 9.13
N PHE A 22 -0.53 -1.45 10.31
CA PHE A 22 0.84 -1.76 10.70
C PHE A 22 1.43 -2.89 9.85
N LEU A 23 0.66 -3.94 9.54
CA LEU A 23 1.10 -4.99 8.62
C LEU A 23 1.34 -4.45 7.20
N ILE A 24 0.47 -3.57 6.70
CA ILE A 24 0.66 -2.90 5.41
C ILE A 24 1.94 -2.05 5.41
N PHE A 25 2.20 -1.32 6.50
CA PHE A 25 3.42 -0.55 6.67
C PHE A 25 4.68 -1.43 6.63
N LEU A 26 4.68 -2.56 7.33
CA LEU A 26 5.79 -3.51 7.30
C LEU A 26 5.98 -4.13 5.90
N GLY A 27 4.88 -4.49 5.23
CA GLY A 27 4.91 -4.99 3.86
C GLY A 27 5.49 -3.96 2.88
N GLY A 28 5.04 -2.70 2.96
CA GLY A 28 5.57 -1.60 2.15
C GLY A 28 7.06 -1.35 2.41
N SER A 29 7.47 -1.37 3.68
CA SER A 29 8.88 -1.26 4.08
C SER A 29 9.73 -2.38 3.49
N PHE A 30 9.21 -3.62 3.51
CA PHE A 30 9.89 -4.78 2.94
C PHE A 30 10.04 -4.65 1.41
N LEU A 31 8.97 -4.28 0.71
CA LEU A 31 8.98 -4.07 -0.74
C LEU A 31 9.95 -2.96 -1.15
N LEU A 32 9.97 -1.85 -0.42
CA LEU A 32 10.95 -0.79 -0.61
C LEU A 32 12.38 -1.29 -0.38
N GLY A 33 12.60 -2.03 0.71
CA GLY A 33 13.90 -2.61 1.04
C GLY A 33 14.42 -3.51 -0.09
N VAL A 34 13.57 -4.40 -0.62
CA VAL A 34 13.91 -5.27 -1.75
C VAL A 34 14.15 -4.47 -3.03
N GLY A 35 13.28 -3.51 -3.36
CA GLY A 35 13.44 -2.70 -4.57
C GLY A 35 14.71 -1.85 -4.54
N VAL A 36 15.02 -1.23 -3.40
CA VAL A 36 16.26 -0.47 -3.20
C VAL A 36 17.48 -1.40 -3.23
N TRP A 37 17.40 -2.55 -2.55
CA TRP A 37 18.47 -3.56 -2.57
C TRP A 37 18.84 -3.92 -4.00
N VAL A 38 17.85 -4.23 -4.83
CA VAL A 38 18.04 -4.59 -6.23
C VAL A 38 18.67 -3.45 -7.06
N LEU A 39 18.31 -2.20 -6.79
CA LEU A 39 18.88 -1.04 -7.49
C LEU A 39 20.32 -0.73 -7.10
N VAL A 40 20.69 -0.99 -5.85
CA VAL A 40 22.00 -0.67 -5.27
C VAL A 40 22.96 -1.87 -5.33
N ASP A 41 22.47 -3.05 -5.74
CA ASP A 41 23.22 -4.30 -5.66
C ASP A 41 24.55 -4.25 -6.44
N PRO A 42 25.70 -4.34 -5.75
CA PRO A 42 27.02 -4.26 -6.37
C PRO A 42 27.43 -5.56 -7.08
N THR A 43 26.67 -6.65 -6.95
CA THR A 43 27.01 -7.97 -7.52
C THR A 43 26.61 -8.14 -8.99
N GLY A 44 26.09 -7.09 -9.63
CA GLY A 44 25.66 -7.11 -11.03
C GLY A 44 24.22 -7.60 -11.24
N PHE A 45 23.46 -7.82 -10.17
CA PHE A 45 22.05 -8.23 -10.23
C PHE A 45 21.18 -7.21 -11.00
N ARG A 46 21.50 -5.92 -10.86
CA ARG A 46 20.90 -4.83 -11.63
C ARG A 46 21.04 -5.02 -13.14
N GLU A 47 22.19 -5.48 -13.62
CA GLU A 47 22.46 -5.67 -15.05
C GLU A 47 21.64 -6.84 -15.62
N ILE A 48 21.47 -7.92 -14.85
CA ILE A 48 20.62 -9.07 -15.21
C ILE A 48 19.15 -8.65 -15.36
N ILE A 49 18.68 -7.80 -14.45
CA ILE A 49 17.32 -7.26 -14.47
C ILE A 49 17.16 -6.24 -15.60
N ALA A 50 18.16 -5.38 -15.83
CA ALA A 50 18.16 -4.39 -16.90
C ALA A 50 18.15 -5.02 -18.30
N ALA A 51 18.69 -6.22 -18.45
CA ALA A 51 18.61 -6.99 -19.70
C ALA A 51 17.17 -7.35 -20.10
N ASN A 52 16.23 -7.35 -19.15
CA ASN A 52 14.83 -7.63 -19.40
C ASN A 52 13.97 -6.39 -19.08
N PRO A 53 13.44 -5.67 -20.09
CA PRO A 53 12.71 -4.43 -19.87
C PRO A 53 11.48 -4.61 -18.95
N LEU A 54 10.85 -5.80 -18.97
CA LEU A 54 9.77 -6.16 -18.06
C LEU A 54 10.21 -6.26 -16.60
N LEU A 55 11.35 -6.90 -16.34
CA LEU A 55 11.88 -7.04 -14.97
C LEU A 55 12.35 -5.68 -14.44
N PHE A 56 13.01 -4.89 -15.28
CA PHE A 56 13.45 -3.54 -14.93
C PHE A 56 12.25 -2.66 -14.56
N THR A 57 11.19 -2.67 -15.38
CA THR A 57 9.92 -1.98 -15.07
C THR A 57 9.31 -2.50 -13.78
N GLY A 58 9.33 -3.82 -13.56
CA GLY A 58 8.84 -4.46 -12.34
C GLY A 58 9.50 -3.94 -11.06
N VAL A 59 10.80 -3.66 -11.07
CA VAL A 59 11.51 -3.09 -9.89
C VAL A 59 10.97 -1.71 -9.54
N TYR A 60 10.76 -0.84 -10.54
CA TYR A 60 10.17 0.50 -10.30
C TYR A 60 8.72 0.40 -9.83
N VAL A 61 7.96 -0.56 -10.35
CA VAL A 61 6.58 -0.82 -9.89
C VAL A 61 6.58 -1.28 -8.43
N ILE A 62 7.48 -2.19 -8.04
CA ILE A 62 7.62 -2.65 -6.64
C ILE A 62 8.02 -1.48 -5.72
N LEU A 63 8.93 -0.62 -6.15
CA LEU A 63 9.32 0.59 -5.41
C LEU A 63 8.16 1.58 -5.26
N GLY A 64 7.41 1.82 -6.34
CA GLY A 64 6.24 2.70 -6.33
C GLY A 64 5.14 2.17 -5.42
N LEU A 65 4.74 0.91 -5.60
CA LEU A 65 3.73 0.25 -4.77
C LEU A 65 4.18 0.13 -3.31
N GLY A 66 5.43 -0.25 -3.06
CA GLY A 66 6.00 -0.33 -1.71
C GLY A 66 5.97 1.03 -1.01
N GLY A 67 6.31 2.11 -1.73
CA GLY A 67 6.23 3.49 -1.23
C GLY A 67 4.81 3.92 -0.90
N MET A 68 3.85 3.63 -1.79
CA MET A 68 2.43 3.92 -1.52
C MET A 68 1.94 3.15 -0.29
N LEU A 69 2.23 1.85 -0.19
CA LEU A 69 1.83 1.02 0.97
C LEU A 69 2.47 1.49 2.27
N PHE A 70 3.74 1.88 2.23
CA PHE A 70 4.44 2.46 3.38
C PHE A 70 3.73 3.72 3.89
N LEU A 71 3.44 4.66 2.99
CA LEU A 71 2.76 5.92 3.33
C LEU A 71 1.34 5.68 3.84
N LEU A 72 0.57 4.81 3.18
CA LEU A 72 -0.78 4.45 3.60
C LEU A 72 -0.79 3.80 4.98
N GLY A 73 0.08 2.82 5.21
CA GLY A 73 0.19 2.15 6.50
C GLY A 73 0.62 3.11 7.62
N PHE A 74 1.58 4.00 7.35
CA PHE A 74 2.01 5.02 8.31
C PHE A 74 0.90 6.01 8.64
N LEU A 75 0.23 6.57 7.62
CA LEU A 75 -0.90 7.49 7.81
C LEU A 75 -2.07 6.81 8.52
N GLY A 76 -2.36 5.55 8.22
CA GLY A 76 -3.38 4.74 8.88
C GLY A 76 -3.07 4.51 10.36
N CYS A 77 -1.83 4.17 10.70
CA CYS A 77 -1.37 4.05 12.09
C CYS A 77 -1.45 5.39 12.84
N CYS A 78 -0.95 6.47 12.24
CA CYS A 78 -1.01 7.81 12.83
C CYS A 78 -2.46 8.30 13.01
N GLY A 79 -3.34 8.03 12.05
CA GLY A 79 -4.77 8.35 12.12
C GLY A 79 -5.49 7.59 13.23
N ALA A 80 -5.16 6.30 13.41
CA ALA A 80 -5.68 5.48 14.50
C ALA A 80 -5.22 6.00 15.88
N ILE A 81 -3.94 6.37 16.02
CA ILE A 81 -3.37 6.86 17.29
C ILE A 81 -3.89 8.26 17.66
N ARG A 82 -4.01 9.18 16.69
CA ARG A 82 -4.39 10.57 16.97
C ARG A 82 -5.88 10.79 17.23
N GLU A 83 -6.74 9.78 17.05
CA GLU A 83 -8.21 9.91 17.07
C GLU A 83 -8.76 11.08 16.24
N ASN A 84 -7.96 11.59 15.30
CA ASN A 84 -8.30 12.79 14.57
C ASN A 84 -9.15 12.38 13.36
N LYS A 85 -10.45 12.68 13.46
CA LYS A 85 -11.46 12.42 12.41
C LYS A 85 -11.04 12.97 11.05
N CYS A 86 -10.32 14.08 10.98
CA CYS A 86 -9.82 14.63 9.72
C CYS A 86 -8.73 13.77 9.07
N LEU A 87 -7.82 13.18 9.85
CA LEU A 87 -6.80 12.26 9.34
C LEU A 87 -7.43 10.94 8.88
N LEU A 88 -8.43 10.45 9.61
CA LEU A 88 -9.16 9.24 9.23
C LEU A 88 -9.99 9.45 7.95
N LEU A 89 -10.63 10.62 7.80
CA LEU A 89 -11.32 11.00 6.57
C LEU A 89 -10.37 11.14 5.38
N PHE A 90 -9.21 11.77 5.57
CA PHE A 90 -8.20 11.88 4.52
C PHE A 90 -7.70 10.50 4.07
N PHE A 91 -7.43 9.61 5.03
CA PHE A 91 -7.07 8.22 4.74
C PHE A 91 -8.15 7.48 3.95
N PHE A 92 -9.43 7.64 4.34
CA PHE A 92 -10.56 7.06 3.62
C PHE A 92 -10.66 7.60 2.19
N MET A 93 -10.51 8.92 2.00
CA MET A 93 -10.53 9.54 0.67
C MET A 93 -9.38 9.05 -0.21
N LEU A 94 -8.18 8.88 0.36
CA LEU A 94 -7.03 8.30 -0.36
C LEU A 94 -7.29 6.87 -0.81
N ILE A 95 -7.82 6.01 0.07
CA ILE A 95 -8.17 4.63 -0.29
C ILE A 95 -9.23 4.62 -1.40
N LEU A 96 -10.25 5.47 -1.30
CA LEU A 96 -11.29 5.58 -2.32
C LEU A 96 -10.68 5.95 -3.68
N LEU A 97 -9.77 6.92 -3.70
CA LEU A 97 -9.10 7.36 -4.92
C LEU A 97 -8.22 6.26 -5.51
N ILE A 98 -7.50 5.51 -4.67
CA ILE A 98 -6.71 4.35 -5.12
C ILE A 98 -7.62 3.29 -5.71
N PHE A 99 -8.74 2.98 -5.06
CA PHE A 99 -9.70 2.00 -5.57
C PHE A 99 -10.27 2.40 -6.93
N LEU A 100 -10.59 3.69 -7.13
CA LEU A 100 -11.01 4.18 -8.44
C LEU A 100 -9.90 4.06 -9.49
N ALA A 101 -8.65 4.35 -9.11
CA ALA A 101 -7.50 4.22 -9.99
C ALA A 101 -7.22 2.75 -10.37
N GLU A 102 -7.29 1.82 -9.41
CA GLU A 102 -7.18 0.38 -9.64
C GLU A 102 -8.31 -0.13 -10.53
N LEU A 103 -9.54 0.32 -10.32
CA LEU A 103 -10.67 -0.03 -11.17
C LEU A 103 -10.45 0.46 -12.61
N ALA A 104 -10.02 1.71 -12.78
CA ALA A 104 -9.70 2.26 -14.10
C ALA A 104 -8.56 1.49 -14.77
N ALA A 105 -7.49 1.17 -14.04
CA ALA A 105 -6.37 0.38 -14.54
C ALA A 105 -6.81 -1.05 -14.92
N ALA A 106 -7.67 -1.69 -14.14
CA ALA A 106 -8.20 -3.02 -14.42
C ALA A 106 -9.08 -3.03 -15.68
N ILE A 107 -9.94 -2.02 -15.84
CA ILE A 107 -10.76 -1.85 -17.05
C ILE A 107 -9.87 -1.63 -18.27
N LEU A 108 -8.85 -0.76 -18.16
CA LEU A 108 -7.90 -0.49 -19.22
C LEU A 108 -7.13 -1.75 -19.61
N ALA A 109 -6.62 -2.49 -18.61
CA ALA A 109 -5.92 -3.74 -18.84
C ALA A 109 -6.80 -4.81 -19.49
N PHE A 110 -8.10 -4.83 -19.18
CA PHE A 110 -9.06 -5.74 -19.81
C PHE A 110 -9.34 -5.37 -21.28
N ILE A 111 -9.50 -4.08 -21.58
CA ILE A 111 -9.73 -3.60 -22.95
C ILE A 111 -8.50 -3.82 -23.84
N PHE A 112 -7.31 -3.53 -23.32
CA PHE A 112 -6.06 -3.67 -24.07
C PHE A 112 -5.45 -5.08 -24.01
N ARG A 113 -6.16 -6.04 -23.41
CA ARG A 113 -5.65 -7.41 -23.22
C ARG A 113 -5.32 -8.12 -24.53
N GLU A 114 -5.88 -7.69 -25.66
CA GLU A 114 -5.61 -8.24 -27.00
C GLU A 114 -4.50 -7.49 -27.76
N HIS A 115 -4.05 -6.33 -27.26
CA HIS A 115 -3.02 -5.49 -27.88
C HIS A 115 -1.64 -5.61 -27.20
N VAL A 116 -1.54 -6.41 -26.14
CA VAL A 116 -0.30 -6.74 -25.39
C VAL A 116 0.00 -8.21 -25.59
#